data_AF-A0A2V1KDN4-F1
#
_entry.id   AF-A0A2V1KDN4-F1
#
_cell.length_a   1.000
_cell.length_b   1.000
_cell.length_c   1.000
_cell.angle_alpha   90.00
_cell.angle_beta   90.00
_cell.angle_gamma   90.00
#
_symmetry.space_group_name_H-M   'P 1'
#
loop_
_entity.id
_entity.type
_entity.pdbx_description
1 polymer ?
#
loop_
_entity_poly.entity_id
_entity_poly.type
_entity_poly.pdbx_seq_one_letter_code
_entity_poly.pdbx_strand_id
1 'polypeptide(L)'
;MERRWDAPDRPDQWWVADFTYVWTLAGFCYVSFITDVYSRRILGWRVMNTKTTTLVASALQQALFIRARHDSAFTSKGLIHHSDAGSQYTSLAFSKHLHEAGIIGSIGTVGDAYDNALMESTIGLYKTELIDFEGARWEDWSHVERATAEWVHWYNTGRLHSGCGDIPPIEYETLYHQTHKGHTLVAA
;
A
#
# COMPACT_ATOMS: atom_id res chain seq x y z
N MET A 1 12.18 -0.19 -21.18
CA MET A 1 12.89 0.07 -19.91
C MET A 1 13.14 -1.28 -19.28
N GLU A 2 14.35 -1.81 -19.38
CA GLU A 2 14.72 -3.09 -18.74
C GLU A 2 14.70 -2.91 -17.22
N ARG A 3 13.75 -3.56 -16.53
CA ARG A 3 13.72 -3.63 -15.06
C ARG A 3 14.92 -4.47 -14.61
N ARG A 4 15.90 -3.87 -13.94
CA ARG A 4 16.86 -4.61 -13.12
C ARG A 4 16.12 -5.17 -11.90
N TRP A 5 16.39 -6.43 -11.59
CA TRP A 5 15.77 -7.24 -10.54
C TRP A 5 16.22 -6.89 -9.11
N ASP A 6 16.76 -5.69 -8.91
CA ASP A 6 17.20 -5.25 -7.61
C ASP A 6 15.98 -4.71 -6.86
N ALA A 7 15.72 -5.22 -5.65
CA ALA A 7 14.68 -4.70 -4.77
C ALA A 7 14.86 -3.18 -4.58
N PRO A 8 13.77 -2.41 -4.37
CA PRO A 8 13.89 -0.98 -4.14
C PRO A 8 14.82 -0.71 -2.96
N ASP A 9 15.67 0.31 -3.09
CA ASP A 9 16.71 0.71 -2.15
C ASP A 9 16.33 1.96 -1.34
N ARG A 10 15.18 2.56 -1.65
CA ARG A 10 14.61 3.70 -0.92
C ARG A 10 13.08 3.68 -0.94
N PRO A 11 12.43 4.43 -0.02
CA PRO A 11 10.99 4.66 -0.08
C PRO A 11 10.56 5.28 -1.41
N ASP A 12 9.32 5.01 -1.82
CA ASP A 12 8.63 5.62 -2.96
C ASP A 12 9.21 5.32 -4.33
N GLN A 13 10.04 4.29 -4.44
CA GLN A 13 10.33 3.69 -5.74
C GLN A 13 9.13 2.90 -6.23
N TRP A 14 8.73 1.87 -5.46
CA TRP A 14 7.69 0.93 -5.87
C TRP A 14 6.60 0.86 -4.82
N TRP A 15 5.36 1.08 -5.27
CA TRP A 15 4.16 0.78 -4.52
C TRP A 15 3.48 -0.42 -5.14
N VAL A 16 3.06 -1.34 -4.29
CA VAL A 16 2.27 -2.50 -4.70
C VAL A 16 0.85 -2.35 -4.16
N ALA A 17 -0.12 -2.81 -4.94
CA ALA A 17 -1.51 -2.71 -4.58
C ALA A 17 -2.26 -4.00 -4.89
N ASP A 18 -3.12 -4.40 -3.95
CA ASP A 18 -4.09 -5.47 -4.15
C ASP A 18 -5.33 -5.21 -3.28
N PHE A 19 -6.39 -5.96 -3.49
CA PHE A 19 -7.58 -5.92 -2.65
C PHE A 19 -8.09 -7.32 -2.33
N THR A 20 -8.70 -7.44 -1.16
CA THR A 20 -9.41 -8.65 -0.74
C THR A 20 -10.90 -8.36 -0.55
N TYR A 21 -11.69 -9.41 -0.37
CA TYR A 21 -13.06 -9.33 0.12
C TYR A 21 -13.16 -9.83 1.56
N VAL A 22 -14.15 -9.31 2.30
CA VAL A 22 -14.49 -9.66 3.68
C VAL A 22 -15.98 -9.92 3.74
N TRP A 23 -16.38 -11.00 4.42
CA TRP A 23 -17.79 -11.32 4.66
C TRP A 23 -18.30 -10.57 5.89
N THR A 24 -19.47 -9.93 5.76
CA THR A 24 -20.20 -9.29 6.86
C THR A 24 -21.65 -9.79 6.86
N LEU A 25 -22.40 -9.48 7.92
CA LEU A 25 -23.84 -9.80 8.01
C LEU A 25 -24.68 -9.07 6.95
N ALA A 26 -24.18 -7.97 6.39
CA ALA A 26 -24.76 -7.22 5.29
C ALA A 26 -24.28 -7.66 3.89
N GLY A 27 -23.43 -8.69 3.80
CA GLY A 27 -22.85 -9.21 2.56
C GLY A 27 -21.35 -8.94 2.44
N PHE A 28 -20.80 -9.11 1.23
CA PHE A 28 -19.38 -8.87 1.00
C PHE A 28 -19.05 -7.38 0.91
N CYS A 29 -17.97 -6.99 1.58
CA CYS A 29 -17.25 -5.75 1.29
C CYS A 29 -15.86 -6.06 0.74
N TYR A 30 -15.20 -5.04 0.19
CA TYR A 30 -13.90 -5.12 -0.45
C TYR A 30 -12.95 -4.13 0.21
N VAL A 31 -11.71 -4.58 0.44
CA VAL A 31 -10.68 -3.82 1.11
C VAL A 31 -9.46 -3.76 0.20
N SER A 32 -9.10 -2.57 -0.27
CA SER A 32 -7.91 -2.33 -1.08
C SER A 32 -6.80 -1.77 -0.22
N PHE A 33 -5.56 -2.14 -0.52
CA PHE A 33 -4.34 -1.66 0.12
C PHE A 33 -3.34 -1.20 -0.94
N ILE A 34 -2.53 -0.22 -0.57
CA ILE A 34 -1.33 0.23 -1.28
C ILE A 34 -0.19 0.29 -0.28
N THR A 35 0.86 -0.47 -0.56
CA THR A 35 2.01 -0.66 0.33
C THR A 35 3.28 -0.23 -0.38
N ASP A 36 4.12 0.52 0.32
CA ASP A 36 5.48 0.81 -0.13
C ASP A 36 6.36 -0.43 0.06
N VAL A 37 7.00 -0.89 -1.01
CA VAL A 37 7.77 -2.15 -1.00
C VAL A 37 8.98 -2.07 -0.08
N TYR A 38 9.68 -0.93 -0.05
CA TYR A 38 10.91 -0.74 0.72
C TYR A 38 10.62 -0.72 2.23
N SER A 39 9.72 0.16 2.66
CA SER A 39 9.43 0.40 4.07
C SER A 39 8.40 -0.55 4.67
N ARG A 40 7.69 -1.31 3.82
CA ARG A 40 6.51 -2.12 4.17
C ARG A 40 5.32 -1.31 4.65
N ARG A 41 5.39 0.03 4.60
CA ARG A 41 4.34 0.92 5.10
C ARG A 41 3.10 0.84 4.22
N ILE A 42 1.94 0.65 4.83
CA ILE A 42 0.65 0.81 4.15
C ILE A 42 0.41 2.30 4.01
N LEU A 43 0.43 2.79 2.77
CA LEU A 43 0.25 4.21 2.45
C LEU A 43 -1.19 4.55 2.16
N GLY A 44 -1.94 3.63 1.55
CA GLY A 44 -3.32 3.83 1.18
C GLY A 44 -4.15 2.59 1.44
N TRP A 45 -5.40 2.78 1.80
CA TRP A 45 -6.37 1.71 1.96
C TRP A 45 -7.80 2.25 1.77
N ARG A 46 -8.72 1.37 1.37
CA ARG A 46 -10.13 1.76 1.25
C ARG A 46 -11.03 0.55 1.47
N VAL A 47 -12.13 0.74 2.18
CA VAL A 47 -13.22 -0.24 2.28
C VAL A 47 -14.43 0.27 1.49
N MET A 48 -15.01 -0.58 0.64
CA MET A 48 -16.27 -0.30 -0.06
C MET A 48 -17.13 -1.56 -0.13
N ASN A 49 -18.44 -1.39 -0.24
CA ASN A 49 -19.40 -2.47 -0.48
C ASN A 49 -19.45 -2.96 -1.94
N THR A 50 -18.71 -2.32 -2.86
CA THR A 50 -18.73 -2.64 -4.29
C THR A 50 -17.32 -2.69 -4.88
N LYS A 51 -17.09 -3.69 -5.73
CA LYS A 51 -15.80 -3.92 -6.41
C LYS A 51 -15.63 -3.00 -7.63
N THR A 52 -15.40 -1.71 -7.39
CA THR A 52 -15.34 -0.67 -8.44
C THR A 52 -13.92 -0.13 -8.64
N THR A 53 -13.65 0.54 -9.76
CA THR A 53 -12.40 1.30 -9.94
C THR A 53 -12.23 2.39 -8.88
N THR A 54 -13.34 2.93 -8.35
CA THR A 54 -13.32 3.92 -7.26
C THR A 54 -12.65 3.40 -6.01
N LEU A 55 -12.75 2.09 -5.71
CA LEU A 55 -12.08 1.47 -4.56
C LEU A 55 -10.57 1.68 -4.62
N VAL A 56 -9.96 1.24 -5.72
CA VAL A 56 -8.50 1.29 -5.92
C VAL A 56 -8.00 2.72 -6.16
N ALA A 57 -8.78 3.55 -6.84
CA ALA A 57 -8.46 4.96 -7.03
C ALA A 57 -8.48 5.76 -5.71
N SER A 58 -9.43 5.46 -4.81
CA SER A 58 -9.50 6.12 -3.50
C SER A 58 -8.32 5.76 -2.62
N ALA A 59 -7.89 4.48 -2.63
CA ALA A 59 -6.68 4.07 -1.93
C ALA A 59 -5.44 4.79 -2.47
N LEU A 60 -5.32 4.94 -3.80
CA LEU A 60 -4.24 5.68 -4.44
C LEU A 60 -4.22 7.16 -4.04
N GLN A 61 -5.38 7.82 -4.06
CA GLN A 61 -5.50 9.20 -3.62
C GLN A 61 -5.09 9.37 -2.15
N GLN A 62 -5.48 8.43 -1.28
CA GLN A 62 -5.08 8.46 0.12
C GLN A 62 -3.56 8.30 0.28
N ALA A 63 -2.93 7.38 -0.46
CA ALA A 63 -1.47 7.18 -0.43
C ALA A 63 -0.71 8.44 -0.84
N LEU A 64 -1.10 9.06 -1.97
CA LEU A 64 -0.54 10.31 -2.44
C LEU A 64 -0.70 11.44 -1.42
N PHE A 65 -1.88 11.56 -0.81
CA PHE A 65 -2.16 12.59 0.20
C PHE A 65 -1.33 12.40 1.47
N ILE A 66 -1.18 11.16 1.95
CA ILE A 66 -0.32 10.85 3.10
C ILE A 66 1.12 11.27 2.81
N ARG A 67 1.65 10.93 1.64
CA ARG A 67 3.01 11.30 1.24
C ARG A 67 3.22 12.81 1.14
N ALA A 68 2.34 13.51 0.42
CA ALA A 68 2.41 14.95 0.26
C ALA A 68 2.32 15.71 1.59
N ARG A 69 1.61 15.17 2.59
CA ARG A 69 1.55 15.78 3.94
C ARG A 69 2.79 15.52 4.78
N HIS A 70 3.44 14.37 4.63
CA HIS A 70 4.59 13.99 5.46
C HIS A 70 5.93 14.46 4.89
N ASP A 71 6.04 14.62 3.58
CA ASP A 71 7.26 15.09 2.93
C ASP A 71 6.93 16.13 1.85
N SER A 72 7.32 17.38 2.12
CA SER A 72 7.13 18.49 1.17
C SER A 72 7.99 18.36 -0.09
N ALA A 73 9.03 17.52 -0.06
CA ALA A 73 9.86 17.20 -1.22
C ALA A 73 9.36 15.98 -2.00
N PHE A 74 8.27 15.33 -1.55
CA PHE A 74 7.73 14.15 -2.21
C PHE A 74 7.38 14.44 -3.67
N THR A 75 7.84 13.56 -4.56
CA THR A 75 7.40 13.52 -5.96
C THR A 75 7.07 12.08 -6.33
N SER A 76 5.92 11.91 -6.99
CA SER A 76 5.51 10.65 -7.59
C SER A 76 6.26 10.33 -8.89
N LYS A 77 7.13 11.24 -9.37
CA LYS A 77 7.85 11.06 -10.63
C LYS A 77 8.83 9.90 -10.54
N GLY A 78 8.66 8.91 -11.42
CA GLY A 78 9.48 7.71 -11.44
C GLY A 78 9.03 6.65 -10.43
N LEU A 79 7.95 6.90 -9.70
CA LEU A 79 7.27 5.91 -8.88
C LEU A 79 6.60 4.89 -9.79
N ILE A 80 6.78 3.61 -9.46
CA ILE A 80 6.12 2.51 -10.12
C ILE A 80 5.00 2.01 -9.24
N HIS A 81 3.78 2.03 -9.76
CA HIS A 81 2.63 1.37 -9.13
C HIS A 81 2.44 0.01 -9.79
N HIS A 82 2.62 -1.04 -9.00
CA HIS A 82 2.41 -2.41 -9.43
C HIS A 82 1.13 -2.99 -8.85
N SER A 83 0.38 -3.70 -9.66
CA SER A 83 -0.84 -4.40 -9.26
C SER A 83 -1.11 -5.55 -10.21
N ASP A 84 -1.81 -6.56 -9.71
CA ASP A 84 -2.31 -7.66 -10.53
C ASP A 84 -3.22 -7.18 -11.66
N ALA A 85 -3.32 -8.00 -12.72
CA ALA A 85 -4.09 -7.71 -13.94
C ALA A 85 -5.62 -7.73 -13.74
N GLY A 86 -6.11 -7.49 -12.53
CA GLY A 86 -7.53 -7.39 -12.23
C GLY A 86 -8.22 -6.29 -13.05
N SER A 87 -9.49 -6.49 -13.39
CA SER A 87 -10.29 -5.57 -14.22
C SER A 87 -10.33 -4.11 -13.72
N GLN A 88 -10.19 -3.92 -12.41
CA GLN A 88 -10.20 -2.61 -11.77
C GLN A 88 -8.88 -1.86 -12.04
N TYR A 89 -7.74 -2.57 -11.91
CA TYR A 89 -6.40 -2.04 -12.15
C TYR A 89 -6.06 -1.87 -13.64
N THR A 90 -6.67 -2.68 -14.50
CA THR A 90 -6.55 -2.56 -15.97
C THR A 90 -7.54 -1.57 -16.59
N SER A 91 -8.43 -0.96 -15.78
CA SER A 91 -9.41 -0.01 -16.30
C SER A 91 -8.76 1.30 -16.76
N LEU A 92 -9.24 1.85 -17.89
CA LEU A 92 -8.77 3.13 -18.43
C LEU A 92 -8.86 4.27 -17.39
N ALA A 93 -9.92 4.24 -16.56
CA ALA A 93 -10.11 5.19 -15.49
C ALA A 93 -8.96 5.13 -14.46
N PHE A 94 -8.51 3.93 -14.06
CA PHE A 94 -7.39 3.81 -13.14
C PHE A 94 -6.06 4.23 -13.79
N SER A 95 -5.81 3.81 -15.03
CA SER A 95 -4.62 4.25 -15.78
C SER A 95 -4.54 5.77 -15.93
N LYS A 96 -5.70 6.44 -16.09
CA LYS A 96 -5.79 7.90 -16.11
C LYS A 96 -5.38 8.52 -14.78
N HIS A 97 -5.83 7.99 -13.64
CA HIS A 97 -5.42 8.48 -12.31
C HIS A 97 -3.91 8.33 -12.09
N LEU A 98 -3.31 7.21 -12.50
CA LEU A 98 -1.86 7.02 -12.45
C LEU A 98 -1.13 8.04 -13.31
N HIS A 99 -1.58 8.24 -14.55
CA HIS A 99 -0.99 9.21 -15.47
C HIS A 99 -1.09 10.66 -14.95
N GLU A 100 -2.25 11.06 -14.42
CA GLU A 100 -2.45 12.39 -13.82
C GLU A 100 -1.57 12.59 -12.58
N ALA A 101 -1.32 11.52 -11.83
CA ALA A 101 -0.39 11.54 -10.71
C ALA A 101 1.08 11.42 -11.14
N GLY A 102 1.41 11.28 -12.42
CA GLY A 102 2.79 11.10 -12.91
C GLY A 102 3.43 9.75 -12.53
N ILE A 103 2.61 8.75 -12.18
CA ILE A 103 3.01 7.41 -11.76
C ILE A 103 3.06 6.46 -12.96
N ILE A 104 4.08 5.61 -13.00
CA ILE A 104 4.21 4.56 -14.02
C ILE A 104 3.46 3.31 -13.54
N GLY A 105 2.38 2.95 -14.24
CA GLY A 105 1.68 1.69 -13.99
C GLY A 105 2.46 0.49 -14.53
N SER A 106 2.62 -0.55 -13.73
CA SER A 106 3.16 -1.85 -14.14
C SER A 106 2.14 -2.95 -13.83
N ILE A 107 1.86 -3.82 -14.81
CA ILE A 107 0.89 -4.93 -14.69
C ILE A 107 1.55 -6.20 -15.24
N GLY A 108 1.52 -7.31 -14.50
CA GLY A 108 1.71 -8.65 -15.07
C GLY A 108 3.11 -8.95 -15.67
N THR A 109 4.20 -8.37 -15.17
CA THR A 109 5.57 -8.54 -15.71
C THR A 109 6.44 -9.56 -14.95
N VAL A 110 7.60 -9.90 -15.50
CA VAL A 110 8.59 -10.74 -14.82
C VAL A 110 9.25 -9.82 -13.76
N GLY A 111 8.96 -10.06 -12.48
CA GLY A 111 9.20 -9.16 -11.33
C GLY A 111 8.10 -9.30 -10.27
N ASP A 112 6.91 -9.64 -10.76
CA ASP A 112 5.65 -9.71 -10.04
C ASP A 112 5.61 -10.74 -8.91
N ALA A 113 6.42 -11.81 -8.94
CA ALA A 113 6.33 -12.83 -7.89
C ALA A 113 6.68 -12.27 -6.50
N TYR A 114 7.65 -11.36 -6.41
CA TYR A 114 8.03 -10.76 -5.13
C TYR A 114 7.03 -9.69 -4.67
N ASP A 115 6.61 -8.84 -5.62
CA ASP A 115 5.65 -7.78 -5.38
C ASP A 115 4.26 -8.33 -5.01
N ASN A 116 3.82 -9.38 -5.72
CA ASN A 116 2.61 -10.13 -5.42
C ASN A 116 2.75 -10.87 -4.09
N ALA A 117 3.86 -11.56 -3.84
CA ALA A 117 4.08 -12.23 -2.54
C ALA A 117 4.06 -11.24 -1.36
N LEU A 118 4.53 -10.00 -1.55
CA LEU A 118 4.41 -8.96 -0.54
C LEU A 118 2.94 -8.64 -0.26
N MET A 119 2.13 -8.42 -1.31
CA MET A 119 0.72 -8.12 -1.09
C MET A 119 -0.09 -9.29 -0.57
N GLU A 120 0.17 -10.50 -1.05
CA GLU A 120 -0.40 -11.73 -0.49
C GLU A 120 -0.07 -11.85 1.00
N SER A 121 1.17 -11.53 1.40
CA SER A 121 1.59 -11.53 2.80
C SER A 121 0.85 -10.45 3.60
N THR A 122 0.77 -9.21 3.10
CA THR A 122 0.04 -8.12 3.77
C THR A 122 -1.44 -8.44 3.93
N ILE A 123 -2.09 -9.00 2.90
CA ILE A 123 -3.49 -9.42 2.95
C ILE A 123 -3.67 -10.61 3.89
N GLY A 124 -2.74 -11.56 3.89
CA GLY A 124 -2.74 -12.70 4.81
C GLY A 124 -2.68 -12.25 6.26
N LEU A 125 -1.78 -11.31 6.58
CA LEU A 125 -1.68 -10.69 7.90
C LEU A 125 -2.97 -9.97 8.28
N TYR A 126 -3.51 -9.13 7.39
CA TYR A 126 -4.78 -8.44 7.62
C TYR A 126 -5.92 -9.42 7.94
N LYS A 127 -6.02 -10.52 7.19
CA LYS A 127 -7.04 -11.53 7.45
C LYS A 127 -6.83 -12.22 8.79
N THR A 128 -5.62 -12.71 9.06
CA THR A 128 -5.33 -13.46 10.28
C THR A 128 -5.42 -12.60 11.54
N GLU A 129 -4.84 -11.39 11.52
CA GLU A 129 -4.69 -10.53 12.69
C GLU A 129 -5.94 -9.69 12.99
N LEU A 130 -6.78 -9.39 11.99
CA LEU A 130 -8.00 -8.60 12.17
C LEU A 130 -9.26 -9.41 11.86
N ILE A 131 -9.43 -9.82 10.61
CA ILE A 131 -10.73 -10.32 10.11
C ILE A 131 -11.14 -11.64 10.76
N ASP A 132 -10.21 -12.59 10.81
CA ASP A 132 -10.41 -13.94 11.32
C ASP A 132 -10.34 -13.95 12.86
N PHE A 133 -9.48 -13.10 13.44
CA PHE A 133 -9.36 -12.94 14.89
C PHE A 133 -10.67 -12.45 15.53
N GLU A 134 -11.36 -11.50 14.90
CA GLU A 134 -12.66 -10.99 15.40
C GLU A 134 -13.85 -11.93 15.15
N GLY A 135 -13.67 -12.98 14.33
CA GLY A 135 -14.58 -14.13 14.29
C GLY A 135 -15.98 -13.87 13.74
N ALA A 136 -16.08 -13.36 12.51
CA ALA A 136 -17.33 -13.17 11.74
C ALA A 136 -18.38 -12.23 12.38
N ARG A 137 -17.97 -11.35 13.30
CA ARG A 137 -18.84 -10.36 13.98
C ARG A 137 -19.02 -9.05 13.20
N TRP A 138 -18.63 -9.04 11.94
CA TRP A 138 -18.72 -7.87 11.08
C TRP A 138 -20.18 -7.60 10.70
N GLU A 139 -20.73 -6.50 11.19
CA GLU A 139 -22.12 -6.10 10.90
C GLU A 139 -22.25 -5.64 9.44
N ASP A 140 -21.48 -4.62 9.08
CA ASP A 140 -21.46 -4.02 7.75
C ASP A 140 -20.06 -3.55 7.35
N TRP A 141 -19.96 -2.97 6.15
CA TRP A 141 -18.70 -2.46 5.61
C TRP A 141 -18.11 -1.31 6.45
N SER A 142 -18.93 -0.54 7.16
CA SER A 142 -18.47 0.58 8.00
C SER A 142 -17.81 0.09 9.29
N HIS A 143 -18.30 -1.04 9.83
CA HIS A 143 -17.64 -1.73 10.93
C HIS A 143 -16.23 -2.20 10.52
N VAL A 144 -16.13 -2.87 9.36
CA VAL A 144 -14.84 -3.30 8.79
C VAL A 144 -13.93 -2.10 8.53
N GLU A 145 -14.47 -0.99 8.00
CA GLU A 145 -13.71 0.24 7.73
C GLU A 145 -13.03 0.80 8.98
N ARG A 146 -13.77 0.95 10.10
CA ARG A 146 -13.21 1.46 11.35
C ARG A 146 -12.10 0.55 11.89
N ALA A 147 -12.36 -0.75 11.94
CA ALA A 147 -11.38 -1.72 12.43
C ALA A 147 -10.15 -1.79 11.52
N THR A 148 -10.33 -1.65 10.20
CA THR A 148 -9.22 -1.54 9.25
C THR A 148 -8.39 -0.29 9.50
N ALA A 149 -9.01 0.84 9.82
CA ALA A 149 -8.29 2.07 10.18
C ALA A 149 -7.38 1.86 11.39
N GLU A 150 -7.91 1.22 12.44
CA GLU A 150 -7.18 0.91 13.67
C GLU A 150 -6.03 -0.08 13.41
N TRP A 151 -6.31 -1.14 12.66
CA TRP A 151 -5.29 -2.12 12.29
C TRP A 151 -4.19 -1.53 11.42
N VAL A 152 -4.51 -0.72 10.40
CA VAL A 152 -3.50 -0.05 9.56
C VAL A 152 -2.65 0.91 10.38
N HIS A 153 -3.25 1.62 11.34
CA HIS A 153 -2.49 2.49 12.23
C HIS A 153 -1.48 1.67 13.04
N TRP A 154 -1.93 0.62 13.74
CA TRP A 154 -1.06 -0.26 14.50
C TRP A 154 -0.01 -0.97 13.63
N TYR A 155 -0.38 -1.44 12.45
CA TYR A 155 0.52 -2.07 11.49
C TYR A 155 1.69 -1.13 11.17
N ASN A 156 1.39 0.14 10.89
CA ASN A 156 2.41 1.10 10.51
C ASN A 156 3.26 1.63 11.68
N THR A 157 2.71 1.71 12.90
CA THR A 157 3.38 2.35 14.05
C THR A 157 3.94 1.39 15.08
N GLY A 158 3.48 0.14 15.13
CA GLY A 158 3.81 -0.79 16.21
C GLY A 158 4.07 -2.24 15.79
N ARG A 159 3.62 -2.68 14.62
CA ARG A 159 3.85 -4.04 14.15
C ARG A 159 5.29 -4.23 13.70
N LEU A 160 5.97 -5.26 14.21
CA LEU A 160 7.36 -5.57 13.83
C LEU A 160 7.42 -6.34 12.50
N HIS A 161 8.36 -5.96 11.65
CA HIS A 161 8.61 -6.62 10.36
C HIS A 161 10.08 -7.05 10.25
N SER A 162 10.32 -8.35 10.05
CA SER A 162 11.68 -8.88 9.83
C SER A 162 12.34 -8.27 8.60
N GLY A 163 11.55 -7.98 7.56
CA GLY A 163 12.01 -7.24 6.37
C GLY A 163 12.45 -5.80 6.65
N CYS A 164 12.10 -5.25 7.81
CA CYS A 164 12.52 -3.93 8.29
C CYS A 164 13.55 -4.02 9.42
N GLY A 165 14.11 -5.20 9.72
CA GLY A 165 15.01 -5.38 10.87
C GLY A 165 14.29 -5.39 12.22
N ASP A 166 13.07 -5.93 12.26
CA ASP A 166 12.24 -6.09 13.45
C ASP A 166 11.85 -4.76 14.14
N ILE A 167 11.62 -3.73 13.33
CA ILE A 167 11.04 -2.44 13.77
C ILE A 167 9.79 -2.10 12.94
N PRO A 168 8.94 -1.15 13.42
CA PRO A 168 7.75 -0.72 12.70
C PRO A 168 8.04 -0.04 11.35
N PRO A 169 7.13 -0.14 10.35
CA PRO A 169 7.31 0.47 9.03
C PRO A 169 7.63 1.98 9.06
N ILE A 170 6.90 2.75 9.88
CA ILE A 170 7.14 4.20 9.99
C ILE A 170 8.51 4.49 10.62
N GLU A 171 8.95 3.70 11.59
CA GLU A 171 10.25 3.88 12.23
C GLU A 171 11.38 3.58 11.25
N TYR A 172 11.27 2.48 10.51
CA TYR A 172 12.24 2.10 9.48
C TYR A 172 12.40 3.18 8.40
N GLU A 173 11.28 3.70 7.90
CA GLU A 173 11.28 4.80 6.92
C GLU A 173 11.86 6.10 7.51
N THR A 174 11.58 6.39 8.79
CA THR A 174 12.12 7.57 9.48
C THR A 174 13.64 7.49 9.60
N LEU A 175 14.20 6.32 9.92
CA LEU A 175 15.64 6.09 9.99
C LEU A 175 16.31 6.27 8.61
N TYR A 176 15.66 5.80 7.53
CA TYR A 176 16.13 6.06 6.17
C TYR A 176 16.24 7.57 5.90
N HIS A 177 15.20 8.34 6.21
CA HIS A 177 15.23 9.78 5.97
C HIS A 177 16.26 10.51 6.85
N GLN A 178 16.46 10.10 8.10
CA GLN A 178 17.47 10.71 8.98
C GLN A 178 18.89 10.50 8.45
N THR A 179 19.21 9.28 8.03
CA THR A 179 20.53 8.93 7.48
C THR A 179 20.82 9.65 6.16
N HIS A 180 19.82 9.82 5.30
CA HIS A 180 19.98 10.44 3.97
C HIS A 180 19.82 11.97 3.97
N LYS A 181 19.07 12.55 4.93
CA LYS A 181 19.04 14.01 5.13
C LYS A 181 20.34 14.52 5.80
N GLY A 182 20.94 13.74 6.70
CA GLY A 182 22.21 14.07 7.34
C GLY A 182 23.36 14.28 6.36
N HIS A 183 23.40 13.54 5.26
CA HIS A 183 24.45 13.68 4.23
C HIS A 183 24.33 14.96 3.37
N THR A 184 23.15 15.59 3.33
CA THR A 184 22.94 16.81 2.53
C THR A 184 23.38 18.08 3.27
N LEU A 185 23.43 18.04 4.61
CA LEU A 185 23.77 19.21 5.44
C LEU A 185 25.27 19.39 5.73
N VAL A 186 26.11 18.37 5.46
CA VAL A 186 27.58 18.44 5.70
C VAL A 186 28.35 18.81 4.42
N ALA A 187 27.66 18.93 3.29
CA ALA A 187 28.25 19.22 1.98
C ALA A 187 28.02 20.69 1.51
N ALA A 188 27.75 21.62 2.43
CA ALA A 188 27.54 23.04 2.14
C ALA A 188 28.68 23.92 2.69
#